data_AF-A0A7C1PGT9-F1
#
_entry.id   AF-A0A7C1PGT9-F1
#
_cell.length_a   1.000
_cell.length_b   1.000
_cell.length_c   1.000
_cell.angle_alpha   90.00
_cell.angle_beta   90.00
_cell.angle_gamma   90.00
#
_symmetry.space_group_name_H-M   'P 1'
#
loop_
_entity.id
_entity.type
_entity.pdbx_description
1 polymer ?
#
loop_
_entity_poly.entity_id
_entity_poly.type
_entity_poly.pdbx_seq_one_letter_code
_entity_poly.pdbx_strand_id
1 'polypeptide(L)' 'MKKRHELSLVVLARAGCLEGKEATVFPDPAAVQELRAASAKYMDKYAVVSGEVVTGRDPESAEGFARAVAELLEVGSTPG' A
#
# COMPACT_ATOMS: atom_id res chain seq x y z
N MET A 1 -25.30 -5.94 8.07
CA MET A 1 -24.76 -6.06 6.69
C MET A 1 -23.26 -5.85 6.76
N LYS A 2 -22.44 -6.87 6.47
CA LYS A 2 -20.97 -6.73 6.44
C LYS A 2 -20.61 -6.11 5.08
N LYS A 3 -20.41 -4.80 5.00
CA LYS A 3 -19.86 -4.17 3.79
C LYS A 3 -18.43 -4.70 3.64
N ARG A 4 -18.24 -5.66 2.73
CA ARG A 4 -16.90 -6.03 2.25
C ARG A 4 -16.46 -4.86 1.38
N HIS A 5 -15.74 -3.92 2.00
CA HIS A 5 -14.95 -2.97 1.25
C HIS A 5 -13.96 -3.78 0.40
N GLU A 6 -13.82 -3.43 -0.88
CA GLU A 6 -12.83 -4.04 -1.76
C GLU A 6 -11.44 -3.83 -1.15
N LEU A 7 -10.92 -4.86 -0.49
CA LEU A 7 -9.58 -4.81 0.08
C LEU A 7 -8.58 -5.23 -1.01
N SER A 8 -8.39 -4.40 -2.03
CA SER A 8 -7.41 -4.65 -3.11
C SER A 8 -6.02 -4.97 -2.56
N LEU A 9 -5.64 -4.34 -1.45
CA LEU A 9 -4.38 -4.60 -0.74
C LEU A 9 -4.30 -6.00 -0.12
N VAL A 10 -5.42 -6.65 0.21
CA VAL A 10 -5.44 -8.03 0.73
C VAL A 10 -4.95 -9.02 -0.33
N VAL A 11 -5.18 -8.75 -1.61
CA VAL A 11 -4.68 -9.61 -2.70
C VAL A 11 -3.15 -9.54 -2.78
N LEU A 12 -2.58 -8.33 -2.73
CA LEU A 12 -1.13 -8.11 -2.69
C LEU A 12 -0.48 -8.74 -1.45
N ALA A 13 -1.12 -8.59 -0.30
CA ALA A 13 -0.69 -9.20 0.95
C ALA A 13 -0.64 -10.73 0.82
N ARG A 14 -1.71 -11.36 0.33
CA ARG A 14 -1.77 -12.82 0.14
C ARG A 14 -0.83 -13.36 -0.93
N ALA A 15 -0.47 -12.54 -1.92
CA ALA A 15 0.52 -12.89 -2.94
C ALA A 15 1.97 -12.86 -2.42
N GLY A 16 2.19 -12.47 -1.15
CA GLY A 16 3.52 -12.36 -0.55
C GLY A 16 4.28 -11.08 -0.95
N CYS A 17 3.67 -10.19 -1.73
CA CYS A 17 4.33 -9.00 -2.24
C CYS A 17 4.67 -7.97 -1.14
N LEU A 18 4.08 -8.10 0.04
CA LEU A 18 4.23 -7.16 1.16
C LEU A 18 5.01 -7.73 2.35
N GLU A 19 5.52 -8.96 2.26
CA GLU A 19 6.26 -9.59 3.35
C GLU A 19 7.51 -8.75 3.72
N GLY A 20 7.60 -8.34 4.98
CA GLY A 20 8.68 -7.50 5.51
C GLY A 20 8.66 -6.03 5.05
N LYS A 21 7.71 -5.63 4.20
CA LYS A 21 7.60 -4.25 3.69
C LYS A 21 6.79 -3.36 4.60
N GLU A 22 7.11 -2.06 4.58
CA GLU A 22 6.24 -1.03 5.16
C GLU A 22 5.06 -0.76 4.22
N ALA A 23 3.85 -0.68 4.77
CA ALA A 23 2.65 -0.45 3.99
C ALA A 23 1.58 0.28 4.82
N THR A 24 0.67 0.97 4.13
CA THR A 24 -0.53 1.56 4.72
C THR A 24 -1.79 0.98 4.08
N VAL A 25 -2.92 1.09 4.78
CA VAL A 25 -4.25 0.68 4.33
C VAL A 25 -5.27 1.55 5.07
N PHE A 26 -6.50 1.58 4.57
CA PHE A 26 -7.61 2.22 5.27
C PHE A 26 -7.64 1.79 6.75
N PRO A 27 -7.75 2.72 7.72
CA PRO A 27 -7.56 2.45 9.15
C PRO A 27 -8.76 1.73 9.78
N ASP A 28 -9.28 0.72 9.09
CA ASP A 28 -10.23 -0.26 9.60
C ASP A 28 -9.46 -1.41 10.29
N PRO A 29 -9.87 -1.85 11.48
CA PRO A 29 -9.18 -2.90 12.21
C PRO A 29 -8.99 -4.21 11.42
N ALA A 30 -9.96 -4.61 10.59
CA ALA A 30 -9.86 -5.85 9.81
C ALA A 30 -8.85 -5.70 8.66
N ALA A 31 -8.81 -4.54 8.01
CA ALA A 31 -7.83 -4.23 6.97
C ALA A 31 -6.39 -4.20 7.51
N VAL A 32 -6.18 -3.55 8.66
CA VAL A 32 -4.88 -3.52 9.34
C VAL A 32 -4.46 -4.94 9.76
N GLN A 33 -5.40 -5.76 10.23
CA GLN A 33 -5.12 -7.14 10.59
C GLN A 33 -4.68 -7.98 9.39
N GLU A 34 -5.32 -7.83 8.22
CA GLU A 34 -4.91 -8.57 7.01
C GLU A 34 -3.51 -8.15 6.53
N LEU A 35 -3.15 -6.86 6.61
CA LEU A 35 -1.78 -6.41 6.32
C LEU A 35 -0.75 -7.10 7.22
N ARG A 36 -1.02 -7.12 8.54
CA ARG A 36 -0.14 -7.78 9.51
C ARG A 36 -0.07 -9.30 9.31
N ALA A 37 -1.19 -9.93 8.95
CA ALA A 37 -1.26 -11.36 8.66
C ALA A 37 -0.42 -11.76 7.45
N ALA A 38 -0.20 -10.82 6.51
CA ALA A 38 0.72 -10.96 5.39
C ALA A 38 2.16 -10.51 5.69
N SER A 39 2.55 -10.46 6.97
CA SER A 39 3.89 -10.07 7.43
C SER A 39 4.33 -8.66 7.01
N ALA A 40 3.39 -7.77 6.70
CA ALA A 40 3.69 -6.37 6.41
C ALA A 40 3.70 -5.52 7.69
N LYS A 41 4.53 -4.47 7.68
CA LYS A 41 4.62 -3.48 8.77
C LYS A 41 3.65 -2.33 8.49
N TYR A 42 2.51 -2.33 9.17
CA TYR A 42 1.53 -1.25 9.07
C TYR A 42 2.09 0.09 9.53
N MET A 43 1.93 1.12 8.70
CA MET A 43 2.30 2.50 8.96
C MET A 43 1.06 3.39 8.87
N ASP A 44 0.75 4.12 9.94
CA ASP A 44 -0.35 5.09 9.94
C ASP A 44 0.06 6.38 9.22
N LYS A 45 0.14 6.30 7.89
CA LYS A 45 0.53 7.39 6.98
C LYS A 45 -0.39 7.38 5.76
N TYR A 46 -0.62 8.54 5.15
CA TYR A 46 -1.45 8.67 3.94
C TYR A 46 -0.91 7.82 2.77
N ALA A 47 0.38 7.89 2.48
CA ALA A 47 1.03 7.04 1.48
C ALA A 47 2.36 6.51 2.00
N VAL A 48 2.73 5.30 1.57
CA VAL A 48 3.98 4.63 1.95
C VAL A 48 4.62 4.02 0.71
N VAL A 49 5.92 4.27 0.53
CA VAL A 49 6.75 3.69 -0.51
C VAL A 49 7.70 2.68 0.13
N SER A 50 7.74 1.44 -0.38
CA SER A 50 8.63 0.37 0.09
C SER A 50 9.26 -0.39 -1.08
N GLY A 51 10.41 0.12 -1.52
CA GLY A 51 11.02 -0.26 -2.79
C GLY A 51 10.13 0.18 -3.95
N GLU A 52 9.71 -0.77 -4.79
CA GLU A 52 8.85 -0.52 -5.96
C GLU A 52 7.35 -0.55 -5.62
N VAL A 53 6.98 -0.77 -4.35
CA VAL A 53 5.58 -0.85 -3.93
C VAL A 53 5.15 0.47 -3.32
N VAL A 54 4.07 1.05 -3.83
CA VAL A 54 3.38 2.20 -3.25
C VAL A 54 2.05 1.74 -2.67
N THR A 55 1.74 2.14 -1.45
CA THR A 55 0.44 1.89 -0.81
C THR A 55 -0.19 3.20 -0.36
N GLY A 56 -1.51 3.33 -0.50
CA GLY A 56 -2.30 4.49 -0.09
C GLY A 56 -3.33 4.10 0.97
N ARG A 57 -3.57 4.98 1.94
CA ARG A 57 -4.44 4.72 3.09
C ARG A 57 -5.91 4.87 2.72
N ASP A 58 -6.27 5.96 2.07
CA ASP A 58 -7.65 6.41 1.89
C ASP A 58 -7.76 7.34 0.66
N PRO A 59 -8.97 7.77 0.26
CA PRO A 59 -9.13 8.66 -0.89
C PRO A 59 -8.37 9.99 -0.79
N GLU A 60 -8.15 10.51 0.42
CA GLU A 60 -7.38 11.74 0.66
C GLU A 60 -5.90 11.57 0.29
N SER A 61 -5.43 10.32 0.25
CA SER A 61 -4.06 9.95 -0.10
C SER A 61 -3.79 9.93 -1.61
N ALA A 62 -4.81 10.12 -2.46
CA ALA A 62 -4.73 9.90 -3.91
C ALA A 62 -3.63 10.74 -4.59
N GLU A 63 -3.51 12.01 -4.25
CA GLU A 63 -2.49 12.91 -4.83
C GLU A 63 -1.07 12.45 -4.46
N GLY A 64 -0.84 12.17 -3.17
CA GLY A 64 0.46 11.71 -2.68
C GLY A 64 0.84 10.34 -3.26
N PHE A 65 -0.13 9.44 -3.40
CA PHE A 65 0.05 8.14 -4.05
C PHE A 65 0.45 8.30 -5.52
N ALA A 66 -0.30 9.10 -6.29
CA ALA A 66 -0.03 9.32 -7.71
C ALA A 66 1.36 9.92 -7.95
N ARG A 67 1.74 10.91 -7.13
CA ARG A 67 3.08 11.51 -7.20
C ARG A 67 4.18 10.48 -6.94
N ALA A 68 4.05 9.66 -5.90
CA ALA A 68 5.03 8.62 -5.59
C ALA A 68 5.18 7.58 -6.72
N VAL A 69 4.08 7.21 -7.38
CA VAL A 69 4.12 6.33 -8.55
C VAL A 69 4.85 7.01 -9.72
N ALA A 70 4.54 8.28 -10.01
CA ALA A 70 5.19 9.02 -11.08
C ALA A 70 6.71 9.13 -10.87
N GLU A 71 7.14 9.49 -9.66
CA GLU A 71 8.54 9.59 -9.28
C GLU A 71 9.29 8.26 -9.50
N LEU A 72 8.70 7.13 -9.11
CA LEU A 72 9.30 5.80 -9.32
C LEU A 72 9.47 5.47 -10.81
N LEU A 73 8.49 5.83 -11.65
CA LEU A 73 8.55 5.59 -13.09
C LEU A 73 9.59 6.49 -13.79
N GLU A 74 9.76 7.74 -13.34
CA GLU A 74 10.77 8.66 -13.86
C GLU A 74 12.19 8.20 -13.52
N VAL A 75 12.43 7.76 -12.28
CA VAL A 75 13.74 7.23 -11.86
C VAL A 75 14.13 5.99 -12.69
N GLY A 76 13.18 5.10 -12.96
CA GLY A 76 13.39 3.94 -13.83
C GLY A 76 13.58 4.25 -15.32
N SER A 77 13.36 5.51 -15.73
CA SER A 77 13.44 5.95 -17.13
C SER A 77 14.76 6.65 -17.48
N THR A 78 15.72 6.74 -16.55
CA THR A 78 17.06 7.27 -16.88
C THR A 78 17.75 6.31 -17.86
N PRO A 79 18.11 6.77 -19.09
CA PRO A 79 18.87 5.94 -20.01
C PRO A 79 20.26 5.75 -19.41
N GLY A 80 20.60 4.49 -19.10
CA GLY A 80 21.96 4.06 -18.80
C GLY A 80 22.86 4.08 -20.03
#